data_AF-A0A1H8CGW0-F1
#
_entry.id   AF-A0A1H8CGW0-F1
#
_cell.length_a   1.000
_cell.length_b   1.000
_cell.length_c   1.000
_cell.angle_alpha   90.00
_cell.angle_beta   90.00
_cell.angle_gamma   90.00
#
_symmetry.space_group_name_H-M   'P 1'
#
loop_
_entity.id
_entity.type
_entity.pdbx_description
1 polymer ?
#
loop_
_entity_poly.entity_id
_entity_poly.type
_entity_poly.pdbx_seq_one_letter_code
_entity_poly.pdbx_strand_id
1 'polypeptide(L)'
;MKRRNLLAIIVFLLTILFAYAAAVKALAYDRFIMDLGQSPLLTNINKPMLAKAILGFEFLTVVLLHITSTKKWGLYAAFFQLLIFSGYLSTLYFFYAHIPYAADGILGKISYPLHIGFNLVCTLLALCGVFLFNNIHKRPQLRVVYNAHALTPAVDYQ
;
A
#
# COMPACT_ATOMS: atom_id res chain seq x y z
N MET A 1 -12.88 1.48 19.07
CA MET A 1 -12.31 2.65 18.35
C MET A 1 -13.26 3.12 17.25
N LYS A 2 -13.34 4.44 16.98
CA LYS A 2 -14.12 4.95 15.83
C LYS A 2 -13.47 4.49 14.52
N ARG A 3 -14.27 4.01 13.54
CA ARG A 3 -13.78 3.50 12.24
C ARG A 3 -12.83 4.46 11.52
N ARG A 4 -13.06 5.78 11.65
CA ARG A 4 -12.21 6.83 11.08
C ARG A 4 -10.80 6.87 11.69
N ASN A 5 -10.69 6.61 12.99
CA ASN A 5 -9.39 6.56 13.67
C ASN A 5 -8.60 5.32 13.22
N LEU A 6 -9.28 4.17 13.09
CA LEU A 6 -8.66 2.94 12.60
C LEU A 6 -8.13 3.11 11.17
N LEU A 7 -8.91 3.74 10.29
CA LEU A 7 -8.46 4.06 8.93
C LEU A 7 -7.23 4.98 8.95
N ALA A 8 -7.21 6.01 9.81
CA ALA A 8 -6.07 6.91 9.93
C ALA A 8 -4.80 6.18 10.39
N ILE A 9 -4.92 5.26 11.35
CA ILE A 9 -3.80 4.42 11.81
C ILE A 9 -3.27 3.56 10.67
N ILE A 10 -4.14 2.87 9.92
CA ILE A 10 -3.74 2.03 8.78
C ILE A 10 -2.99 2.86 7.73
N VAL A 11 -3.56 4.01 7.33
CA VAL A 11 -2.94 4.90 6.34
C VAL A 11 -1.58 5.39 6.83
N PHE A 12 -1.47 5.76 8.10
CA PHE A 12 -0.21 6.21 8.70
C PHE A 12 0.86 5.13 8.67
N LEU A 13 0.53 3.90 9.10
CA LEU A 13 1.45 2.76 9.08
C LEU A 13 1.95 2.44 7.66
N LEU A 14 1.03 2.40 6.68
CA LEU A 14 1.40 2.17 5.28
C LEU A 14 2.25 3.31 4.73
N THR A 15 1.93 4.56 5.07
CA THR A 15 2.70 5.73 4.63
C THR A 15 4.15 5.65 5.12
N ILE A 16 4.37 5.34 6.40
CA ILE A 16 5.73 5.18 6.94
C ILE A 16 6.45 4.02 6.27
N LEU A 17 5.78 2.88 6.08
CA LEU A 17 6.37 1.72 5.44
C LEU A 17 6.88 2.05 4.03
N PHE A 18 6.02 2.64 3.19
CA PHE A 18 6.40 2.99 1.82
C PHE A 18 7.41 4.13 1.76
N ALA A 19 7.31 5.14 2.63
CA ALA A 19 8.28 6.22 2.69
C ALA A 19 9.67 5.71 3.09
N TYR A 20 9.74 4.83 4.09
CA TYR A 20 10.99 4.17 4.50
C TYR A 20 11.57 3.33 3.35
N ALA A 21 10.74 2.48 2.73
CA ALA A 21 11.16 1.60 1.66
C ALA A 21 11.68 2.38 0.43
N ALA A 22 11.01 3.48 0.07
CA ALA A 22 11.44 4.35 -1.02
C ALA A 22 12.72 5.11 -0.66
N ALA A 23 12.81 5.68 0.55
CA ALA A 23 13.97 6.43 0.98
C ALA A 23 15.25 5.57 0.99
N VAL A 24 15.18 4.34 1.52
CA VAL A 24 16.33 3.43 1.54
C VAL A 24 16.80 3.10 0.12
N LYS A 25 15.88 2.79 -0.80
CA LYS A 25 16.23 2.51 -2.21
C LYS A 25 16.74 3.73 -2.97
N ALA A 26 16.20 4.92 -2.68
CA ALA A 26 16.64 6.16 -3.30
C ALA A 26 18.07 6.53 -2.87
N LEU A 27 18.36 6.43 -1.56
CA LEU A 27 19.67 6.76 -1.00
C LEU A 27 20.77 5.77 -1.43
N ALA A 28 20.41 4.49 -1.63
CA ALA A 28 21.32 3.43 -2.07
C ALA A 28 20.97 2.95 -3.49
N TYR A 29 20.69 3.87 -4.42
CA TYR A 29 20.15 3.54 -5.75
C TYR A 29 21.03 2.58 -6.57
N ASP A 30 22.36 2.79 -6.57
CA ASP A 30 23.28 1.91 -7.31
C ASP A 30 23.27 0.48 -6.74
N ARG A 31 23.18 0.35 -5.41
CA ARG A 31 23.05 -0.95 -4.76
C ARG A 31 21.72 -1.60 -5.07
N PHE A 32 20.64 -0.84 -5.05
CA PHE A 32 19.33 -1.35 -5.44
C PHE A 32 19.33 -1.89 -6.88
N ILE A 33 20.01 -1.24 -7.82
CA ILE A 33 20.20 -1.77 -9.18
C ILE A 33 21.00 -3.10 -9.16
N MET A 34 22.10 -3.17 -8.40
CA MET A 34 22.89 -4.39 -8.27
C MET A 34 22.06 -5.54 -7.68
N ASP A 35 21.26 -5.28 -6.65
CA ASP A 35 20.38 -6.26 -6.00
C ASP A 35 19.34 -6.81 -7.00
N LEU A 36 18.71 -5.91 -7.78
CA LEU A 36 17.83 -6.32 -8.88
C LEU A 36 18.59 -7.16 -9.92
N GLY A 37 19.87 -6.85 -10.15
CA GLY A 37 20.78 -7.58 -11.03
C GLY A 37 20.99 -9.03 -10.63
N GLN A 38 21.10 -9.29 -9.32
CA GLN A 38 21.34 -10.62 -8.77
C GLN A 38 20.09 -11.52 -8.78
N SER A 39 18.89 -10.93 -8.89
CA SER A 39 17.65 -11.69 -8.91
C SER A 39 17.52 -12.55 -10.18
N PRO A 40 17.46 -13.89 -10.06
CA PRO A 40 17.35 -14.79 -11.22
C PRO A 40 16.01 -14.67 -11.96
N LEU A 41 14.96 -14.16 -11.31
CA LEU A 41 13.66 -13.88 -11.94
C LEU A 41 13.68 -12.65 -12.86
N LEU A 42 14.71 -11.81 -12.77
CA LEU A 42 14.74 -10.51 -13.44
C LEU A 42 15.82 -10.44 -14.54
N THR A 43 16.47 -11.56 -14.89
CA THR A 43 17.66 -11.60 -15.75
C THR A 43 17.51 -10.83 -17.07
N ASN A 44 16.34 -10.90 -17.70
CA ASN A 44 16.07 -10.28 -19.01
C ASN A 44 15.44 -8.87 -18.93
N ILE A 45 15.44 -8.25 -17.75
CA ILE A 45 14.81 -6.94 -17.51
C ILE A 45 15.87 -5.87 -17.32
N ASN A 46 15.67 -4.70 -17.94
CA ASN A 46 16.52 -3.53 -17.76
C ASN A 46 16.45 -3.03 -16.30
N LYS A 47 17.53 -3.24 -15.54
CA LYS A 47 17.57 -2.96 -14.09
C LYS A 47 17.43 -1.48 -13.74
N PRO A 48 18.12 -0.53 -14.40
CA PRO A 48 17.90 0.89 -14.16
C PRO A 48 16.46 1.35 -14.41
N MET A 49 15.83 0.89 -15.49
CA MET A 49 14.44 1.23 -15.82
C MET A 49 13.47 0.65 -14.77
N LEU A 50 13.65 -0.62 -14.41
CA LEU A 50 12.84 -1.27 -13.38
C LEU A 50 13.00 -0.58 -12.01
N ALA A 51 14.23 -0.23 -11.63
CA ALA A 51 14.51 0.48 -10.39
C ALA A 51 13.77 1.82 -10.32
N LYS A 52 13.78 2.62 -11.41
CA LYS A 52 13.01 3.86 -11.49
C LYS A 52 11.51 3.63 -11.39
N ALA A 53 11.00 2.59 -12.04
CA ALA A 53 9.59 2.24 -11.98
C ALA A 53 9.16 1.88 -10.54
N ILE A 54 9.90 0.98 -9.88
CA ILE A 54 9.62 0.57 -8.48
C ILE A 54 9.63 1.79 -7.56
N LEU A 55 10.68 2.62 -7.63
CA LEU A 55 10.82 3.80 -6.79
C LEU A 55 9.71 4.83 -7.05
N GLY A 56 9.36 5.03 -8.33
CA GLY A 56 8.25 5.89 -8.73
C GLY A 56 6.90 5.43 -8.17
N PHE A 57 6.61 4.12 -8.24
CA PHE A 57 5.38 3.55 -7.67
C PHE A 57 5.34 3.62 -6.14
N GLU A 58 6.47 3.42 -5.46
CA GLU A 58 6.57 3.58 -4.00
C GLU A 58 6.27 5.02 -3.57
N PHE A 59 6.90 6.02 -4.18
CA PHE A 59 6.62 7.43 -3.89
C PHE A 59 5.19 7.83 -4.27
N LEU A 60 4.69 7.36 -5.41
CA LEU A 60 3.32 7.60 -5.84
C LEU A 60 2.33 7.08 -4.79
N THR A 61 2.56 5.87 -4.25
CA THR A 61 1.71 5.29 -3.21
C THR A 61 1.68 6.16 -1.94
N VAL A 62 2.82 6.70 -1.51
CA VAL A 62 2.91 7.65 -0.37
C VAL A 62 2.05 8.89 -0.62
N VAL A 63 2.19 9.50 -1.81
CA VAL A 63 1.41 10.70 -2.19
C VAL A 63 -0.09 10.40 -2.22
N LEU A 64 -0.48 9.29 -2.86
CA LEU A 64 -1.87 8.89 -2.98
C LEU A 64 -2.54 8.64 -1.63
N LEU A 65 -1.82 8.05 -0.66
CA LEU A 65 -2.31 7.79 0.70
C LEU A 65 -2.56 9.08 1.50
N HIS A 66 -1.78 10.13 1.24
CA HIS A 66 -1.88 11.40 1.97
C HIS A 66 -3.07 12.25 1.51
N ILE A 67 -3.31 12.30 0.19
CA ILE A 67 -4.36 13.13 -0.40
C ILE A 67 -5.73 12.47 -0.17
N THR A 68 -6.66 13.19 0.47
CA THR A 68 -7.98 12.65 0.86
C THR A 68 -8.80 12.12 -0.32
N SER A 69 -8.75 12.78 -1.48
CA SER A 69 -9.48 12.37 -2.69
C SER A 69 -8.92 11.10 -3.34
N THR A 70 -7.60 10.87 -3.26
CA THR A 70 -6.93 9.72 -3.87
C THR A 70 -6.62 8.59 -2.89
N LYS A 71 -6.92 8.77 -1.60
CA LYS A 71 -6.61 7.82 -0.52
C LYS A 71 -7.02 6.38 -0.82
N LYS A 72 -8.19 6.19 -1.44
CA LYS A 72 -8.66 4.86 -1.85
C LYS A 72 -7.74 4.22 -2.89
N TRP A 73 -7.28 5.00 -3.87
CA TRP A 73 -6.30 4.55 -4.86
C TRP A 73 -4.95 4.26 -4.22
N GLY A 74 -4.51 5.05 -3.24
CA GLY A 74 -3.30 4.77 -2.46
C GLY A 74 -3.39 3.46 -1.68
N LEU A 75 -4.55 3.14 -1.11
CA LEU A 75 -4.79 1.86 -0.42
C LEU A 75 -4.76 0.66 -1.38
N TYR A 76 -5.32 0.80 -2.59
CA TYR A 76 -5.20 -0.24 -3.62
C TYR A 76 -3.76 -0.39 -4.12
N ALA A 77 -3.07 0.71 -4.38
CA ALA A 77 -1.67 0.69 -4.79
C ALA A 77 -0.82 -0.03 -3.74
N ALA A 78 -0.97 0.34 -2.46
CA ALA A 78 -0.31 -0.34 -1.35
C ALA A 78 -0.61 -1.85 -1.31
N PHE A 79 -1.87 -2.24 -1.44
CA PHE A 79 -2.29 -3.64 -1.47
C PHE A 79 -1.59 -4.42 -2.60
N PHE A 80 -1.65 -3.92 -3.84
CA PHE A 80 -1.07 -4.62 -4.98
C PHE A 80 0.46 -4.63 -4.94
N GLN A 81 1.11 -3.55 -4.51
CA GLN A 81 2.57 -3.53 -4.40
C GLN A 81 3.07 -4.54 -3.37
N LEU A 82 2.44 -4.62 -2.19
CA LEU A 82 2.79 -5.59 -1.16
C LEU A 82 2.49 -7.01 -1.60
N LEU A 83 1.38 -7.24 -2.30
CA LEU A 83 1.00 -8.56 -2.81
C LEU A 83 2.00 -9.05 -3.88
N ILE A 84 2.32 -8.21 -4.87
CA ILE A 84 3.29 -8.52 -5.93
C ILE A 84 4.67 -8.79 -5.31
N PHE A 85 5.11 -7.95 -4.37
CA PHE A 85 6.40 -8.12 -3.73
C PHE A 85 6.45 -9.39 -2.87
N SER A 86 5.37 -9.72 -2.16
CA SER A 86 5.26 -10.99 -1.42
C SER A 86 5.31 -12.20 -2.37
N GLY A 87 4.62 -12.13 -3.51
CA GLY A 87 4.67 -13.16 -4.54
C GLY A 87 6.09 -13.35 -5.07
N TYR A 88 6.78 -12.27 -5.42
CA TYR A 88 8.17 -12.28 -5.85
C TYR A 88 9.10 -12.93 -4.81
N LEU A 89 9.03 -12.50 -3.54
CA LEU A 89 9.84 -13.07 -2.47
C LEU A 89 9.51 -14.55 -2.21
N SER A 90 8.23 -14.93 -2.30
CA SER A 90 7.80 -16.33 -2.14
C SER A 90 8.36 -17.21 -3.26
N THR A 91 8.31 -16.74 -4.51
CA THR A 91 8.90 -17.47 -5.64
C THR A 91 10.40 -17.62 -5.48
N LEU A 92 11.11 -16.57 -5.05
CA LEU A 92 12.54 -16.68 -4.75
C LEU A 92 12.82 -17.70 -3.64
N TYR A 93 12.05 -17.65 -2.56
CA TYR A 93 12.27 -18.49 -1.38
C TYR A 93 12.03 -19.98 -1.66
N PHE A 94 10.99 -20.34 -2.42
CA PHE A 94 10.63 -21.74 -2.63
C PHE A 94 11.33 -22.40 -3.82
N PHE A 95 11.73 -21.64 -4.85
CA PHE A 95 12.21 -22.21 -6.12
C PHE A 95 13.71 -22.05 -6.37
N TYR A 96 14.43 -21.26 -5.57
CA TYR A 96 15.87 -21.01 -5.78
C TYR A 96 16.71 -21.46 -4.59
N ALA A 97 17.68 -22.35 -4.84
CA ALA A 97 18.56 -22.94 -3.83
C ALA A 97 19.62 -21.95 -3.28
N HIS A 98 20.02 -20.96 -4.09
CA HIS A 98 20.89 -19.87 -3.70
C HIS A 98 20.14 -18.57 -3.85
N ILE A 99 19.66 -18.04 -2.73
CA ILE A 99 18.96 -16.78 -2.69
C ILE A 99 20.03 -15.69 -2.57
N PRO A 100 20.25 -14.83 -3.58
CA PRO A 100 21.15 -13.69 -3.41
C PRO A 100 20.62 -12.84 -2.24
N TYR A 101 21.54 -12.43 -1.37
CA TYR A 101 21.23 -11.69 -0.14
C TYR A 101 20.25 -10.55 -0.42
N ALA A 102 19.21 -10.42 0.41
CA ALA A 102 18.16 -9.43 0.23
C ALA A 102 18.69 -7.99 0.48
N ALA A 103 18.19 -7.07 -0.35
CA ALA A 103 18.50 -5.64 -0.43
C ALA A 103 18.54 -4.88 0.91
N ASP A 104 19.34 -3.81 0.94
CA ASP A 104 19.66 -2.93 2.08
C ASP A 104 18.48 -2.43 2.95
N GLY A 105 18.77 -2.16 4.24
CA GLY A 105 17.85 -1.59 5.24
C GLY A 105 17.48 -2.56 6.38
N ILE A 106 16.61 -2.15 7.31
CA ILE A 106 16.12 -3.02 8.41
C ILE A 106 15.34 -4.22 7.83
N LEU A 107 14.59 -4.00 6.75
CA LEU A 107 13.83 -5.04 6.04
C LEU A 107 14.71 -5.97 5.18
N GLY A 108 15.96 -5.57 4.91
CA GLY A 108 16.98 -6.42 4.30
C GLY A 108 17.65 -7.39 5.26
N LYS A 109 17.63 -7.05 6.55
CA LYS A 109 18.30 -7.81 7.62
C LYS A 109 17.42 -8.93 8.19
N ILE A 110 16.14 -8.99 7.82
CA ILE A 110 15.22 -10.05 8.25
C ILE A 110 15.22 -11.22 7.27
N SER A 111 14.94 -12.42 7.77
CA SER A 111 14.83 -13.61 6.92
C SER A 111 13.66 -13.51 5.94
N TYR A 112 13.79 -14.14 4.77
CA TYR A 112 12.76 -14.15 3.72
C TYR A 112 11.36 -14.53 4.25
N PRO A 113 11.17 -15.60 5.04
CA PRO A 113 9.86 -15.94 5.59
C PRO A 113 9.26 -14.84 6.48
N LEU A 114 10.09 -14.18 7.28
CA LEU A 114 9.64 -13.09 8.14
C LEU A 114 9.23 -11.87 7.32
N HIS A 115 9.98 -11.55 6.25
CA HIS A 115 9.64 -10.47 5.34
C HIS A 115 8.34 -10.74 4.57
N ILE A 116 8.16 -11.96 4.06
CA ILE A 116 6.92 -12.38 3.40
C ILE A 116 5.74 -12.25 4.37
N GLY A 117 5.87 -12.76 5.60
CA GLY A 117 4.83 -12.65 6.63
C GLY A 117 4.49 -11.20 6.96
N PHE A 118 5.49 -10.34 7.12
CA PHE A 118 5.29 -8.90 7.35
C PHE A 118 4.51 -8.25 6.19
N ASN A 119 4.90 -8.50 4.94
CA ASN A 119 4.22 -7.94 3.78
C ASN A 119 2.78 -8.45 3.64
N LEU A 120 2.51 -9.72 3.97
CA LEU A 120 1.15 -10.27 3.97
C LEU A 120 0.27 -9.61 5.02
N VAL A 121 0.79 -9.38 6.24
CA VAL A 121 0.06 -8.62 7.27
C VAL A 121 -0.25 -7.21 6.79
N CYS A 122 0.73 -6.51 6.21
CA CYS A 122 0.51 -5.17 5.65
C CYS A 122 -0.47 -5.18 4.46
N THR A 123 -0.45 -6.23 3.64
CA THR A 123 -1.41 -6.44 2.55
C THR A 123 -2.84 -6.53 3.09
N LEU A 124 -3.05 -7.33 4.15
CA LEU A 124 -4.35 -7.44 4.81
C LEU A 124 -4.77 -6.12 5.47
N LEU A 125 -3.84 -5.36 6.05
CA LEU A 125 -4.12 -4.01 6.58
C LEU A 125 -4.59 -3.06 5.46
N ALA A 126 -3.92 -3.06 4.30
CA ALA A 126 -4.34 -2.26 3.15
C ALA A 126 -5.75 -2.62 2.68
N LEU A 127 -6.05 -3.92 2.58
CA LEU A 127 -7.37 -4.43 2.23
C LEU A 127 -8.45 -4.00 3.25
N CYS A 128 -8.17 -4.13 4.55
CA CYS A 128 -9.03 -3.61 5.62
C CYS A 128 -9.24 -2.10 5.49
N GLY A 129 -8.20 -1.35 5.15
CA GLY A 129 -8.27 0.09 4.88
C GLY A 129 -9.25 0.43 3.76
N VAL A 130 -9.23 -0.32 2.65
CA VAL A 130 -10.18 -0.15 1.53
C VAL A 130 -11.62 -0.34 2.00
N PHE A 131 -11.90 -1.41 2.75
CA PHE A 131 -13.24 -1.67 3.27
C PHE A 131 -13.70 -0.60 4.26
N LEU A 132 -12.82 -0.11 5.14
CA LEU A 132 -13.14 0.98 6.07
C LEU A 132 -13.42 2.28 5.34
N PHE A 133 -12.61 2.63 4.33
CA PHE A 133 -12.80 3.84 3.52
C PHE A 133 -14.18 3.86 2.85
N ASN A 134 -14.57 2.76 2.21
CA ASN A 134 -15.86 2.63 1.53
C ASN A 134 -17.03 2.77 2.50
N ASN A 135 -16.93 2.18 3.70
CA ASN A 135 -18.00 2.27 4.70
C ASN A 135 -18.19 3.68 5.28
N ILE A 136 -17.11 4.47 5.40
CA ILE A 136 -17.18 5.85 5.87
C ILE A 136 -17.81 6.77 4.82
N HIS A 137 -17.45 6.59 3.54
CA HIS A 137 -17.89 7.47 2.45
C HIS A 137 -19.24 7.08 1.83
N LYS A 138 -19.85 5.95 2.21
CA LYS A 138 -21.24 5.60 1.86
C LYS A 138 -22.30 6.46 2.59
N ARG A 139 -21.92 7.27 3.58
CA ARG A 139 -22.85 8.00 4.49
C ARG A 139 -23.13 9.50 4.27
N PRO A 140 -22.80 10.19 3.15
CA PRO A 140 -23.20 11.60 2.99
C PRO A 140 -24.61 11.81 2.42
N GLN A 141 -25.18 10.85 1.67
CA GLN A 141 -26.43 11.08 0.91
C GLN A 141 -27.73 10.79 1.69
N LEU A 142 -27.72 9.81 2.61
CA LEU A 142 -28.95 9.39 3.30
C LEU A 142 -29.43 10.36 4.41
N ARG A 143 -28.55 11.24 4.90
CA ARG A 143 -28.89 12.16 6.00
C ARG A 143 -29.55 13.46 5.51
N VAL A 144 -29.29 13.86 4.27
CA VAL A 144 -29.89 15.07 3.68
C VAL A 144 -31.31 14.77 3.20
N VAL A 145 -31.55 13.59 2.62
CA VAL A 145 -32.89 13.21 2.11
C VAL A 145 -33.90 13.02 3.24
N TYR A 146 -33.49 12.43 4.38
CA TYR A 146 -34.40 12.27 5.53
C TYR A 146 -34.74 13.59 6.24
N ASN A 147 -33.78 14.52 6.30
CA ASN A 147 -34.03 15.85 6.89
C ASN A 147 -34.84 16.77 5.96
N ALA A 148 -34.80 16.57 4.64
CA ALA A 148 -35.64 17.31 3.71
C ALA A 148 -37.13 16.90 3.79
N HIS A 149 -37.39 15.61 4.07
CA HIS A 149 -38.76 15.10 4.15
C HIS A 149 -39.47 15.40 5.49
N ALA A 150 -38.75 15.84 6.51
CA ALA A 150 -39.29 16.23 7.82
C ALA A 150 -39.64 17.72 7.92
N LEU A 151 -39.51 18.48 6.82
CA LEU A 151 -39.71 19.94 6.78
C LEU A 151 -40.87 20.38 5.87
N THR A 152 -41.73 19.47 5.40
CA THR A 152 -43.01 19.89 4.80
C THR A 152 -44.00 20.23 5.91
N PRO A 153 -44.37 21.50 6.14
CA PRO A 153 -45.50 21.81 7.01
C PRO A 153 -46.76 21.21 6.37
N ALA A 154 -47.58 20.56 7.19
CA ALA A 154 -48.93 20.18 6.80
C ALA A 154 -49.69 21.46 6.44
N VAL A 155 -49.98 21.64 5.15
CA VAL A 155 -50.88 22.70 4.69
C VAL A 155 -52.28 22.21 4.99
N ASP A 156 -52.84 22.74 6.08
CA ASP A 156 -54.23 22.58 6.48
C ASP A 156 -55.10 23.37 5.50
N TYR A 157 -55.89 22.68 4.68
CA TYR A 157 -56.88 23.30 3.79
C TYR A 157 -58.24 23.27 4.50
N GLN A 158 -58.66 24.43 4.99
CA GLN A 158 -60.06 24.70 5.37
C GLN A 158 -60.94 24.93 4.14
#